data_AF-A0A925TZN3-F1
#
_entry.id   AF-A0A925TZN3-F1
#
_cell.length_a   1.000
_cell.length_b   1.000
_cell.length_c   1.000
_cell.angle_alpha   90.00
_cell.angle_beta   90.00
_cell.angle_gamma   90.00
#
_symmetry.space_group_name_H-M   'P 1'
#
loop_
_entity.id
_entity.type
_entity.pdbx_description
1 polymer ?
#
loop_
_entity_poly.entity_id
_entity_poly.type
_entity_poly.pdbx_seq_one_letter_code
_entity_poly.pdbx_strand_id
1 'polypeptide(L)' 'HPESKYFGVGKIGKDQIEDIAKRKNKDFKEMERWLGANRNYD' A
#
# COMPACT_ATOMS: atom_id res chain seq x y z
N HIS A 1 5.62 -23.18 -3.82
CA HIS A 1 6.13 -22.48 -5.02
C HIS A 1 7.65 -22.38 -4.92
N PRO A 2 8.41 -23.10 -5.76
CA PRO A 2 9.87 -23.04 -5.78
C PRO A 2 10.43 -21.72 -6.35
N GLU A 3 9.64 -21.01 -7.16
CA GLU A 3 10.02 -19.72 -7.79
C GLU A 3 9.81 -18.49 -6.86
N SER A 4 9.23 -18.68 -5.67
CA SER A 4 8.90 -17.57 -4.76
C SER A 4 10.16 -16.93 -4.18
N LYS A 5 10.27 -15.61 -4.30
CA LYS A 5 11.37 -14.82 -3.73
C LYS A 5 10.84 -13.57 -3.03
N TYR A 6 11.59 -13.06 -2.06
CA TYR A 6 11.33 -11.75 -1.47
C TYR A 6 11.62 -10.66 -2.49
N PHE A 7 10.75 -9.65 -2.52
CA PHE A 7 10.94 -8.44 -3.32
C PHE A 7 10.33 -7.25 -2.59
N GLY A 8 10.87 -6.06 -2.84
CA GLY A 8 10.31 -4.82 -2.35
C GLY A 8 9.07 -4.43 -3.14
N VAL A 9 8.01 -4.00 -2.45
CA VAL A 9 6.74 -3.59 -3.08
C VAL A 9 6.90 -2.28 -3.88
N GLY A 10 7.90 -1.45 -3.54
CA GLY A 10 8.13 -0.16 -4.18
C GLY A 10 7.14 0.92 -3.71
N LYS A 11 7.15 2.05 -4.43
CA LYS A 11 6.23 3.17 -4.17
C LYS A 11 4.83 2.79 -4.64
N ILE A 12 3.83 3.12 -3.83
CA ILE A 12 2.41 2.87 -4.16
C ILE A 12 1.68 4.19 -4.42
N GLY A 13 0.76 4.16 -5.37
CA GLY A 13 -0.07 5.32 -5.74
C GLY A 13 -1.26 5.52 -4.79
N LYS A 14 -1.89 6.70 -4.90
CA LYS A 14 -3.11 7.02 -4.12
C LYS A 14 -4.26 6.07 -4.46
N ASP A 15 -4.41 5.75 -5.74
CA ASP A 15 -5.37 4.78 -6.28
C ASP A 15 -5.22 3.40 -5.64
N GLN A 16 -3.99 2.93 -5.45
CA GLN A 16 -3.72 1.66 -4.77
C GLN A 16 -4.10 1.71 -3.28
N ILE A 17 -3.87 2.84 -2.61
CA ILE A 17 -4.27 3.01 -1.20
C ILE A 17 -5.80 3.03 -1.08
N GLU A 18 -6.50 3.72 -1.98
CA GLU A 18 -7.98 3.74 -2.00
C GLU A 18 -8.57 2.35 -2.25
N ASP A 19 -8.00 1.58 -3.17
CA ASP A 19 -8.43 0.22 -3.44
C ASP A 19 -8.18 -0.73 -2.25
N ILE A 20 -7.02 -0.62 -1.60
CA ILE A 20 -6.74 -1.40 -0.38
C ILE A 20 -7.69 -1.00 0.76
N ALA A 21 -8.00 0.29 0.91
CA ALA A 21 -8.93 0.78 1.91
C ALA A 21 -10.34 0.21 1.70
N LYS A 22 -10.84 0.22 0.46
CA LYS A 22 -12.12 -0.40 0.10
C LYS A 22 -12.12 -1.90 0.39
N ARG A 23 -11.09 -2.64 -0.05
CA ARG A 23 -10.99 -4.09 0.18
C ARG A 23 -10.90 -4.46 1.65
N LYS A 24 -10.27 -3.62 2.48
CA LYS A 24 -10.12 -3.85 3.91
C LYS A 24 -11.23 -3.22 4.75
N ASN A 25 -12.21 -2.56 4.12
CA ASN A 25 -13.27 -1.79 4.78
C ASN A 25 -12.71 -0.82 5.83
N LYS A 26 -11.66 -0.10 5.46
CA LYS A 26 -10.96 0.88 6.31
C LYS A 26 -11.07 2.26 5.71
N ASP A 27 -10.93 3.28 6.55
CA ASP A 27 -10.87 4.65 6.08
C ASP A 27 -9.59 4.90 5.27
N PHE A 28 -9.71 5.75 4.24
CA PHE A 28 -8.56 6.11 3.40
C PHE A 28 -7.43 6.73 4.24
N LYS A 29 -7.73 7.61 5.20
CA LYS A 29 -6.70 8.25 6.04
C LYS A 29 -6.00 7.25 6.95
N GLU A 30 -6.75 6.26 7.43
CA GLU A 30 -6.18 5.16 8.22
C GLU A 30 -5.17 4.37 7.37
N MET A 31 -5.57 3.97 6.15
CA MET A 31 -4.70 3.23 5.24
C MET A 31 -3.54 4.07 4.71
N GLU A 32 -3.75 5.36 4.47
CA GLU A 32 -2.74 6.35 4.10
C GLU A 32 -1.69 6.51 5.21
N ARG A 33 -2.08 6.46 6.48
CA ARG A 33 -1.12 6.46 7.59
C ARG A 33 -0.28 5.18 7.64
N TRP A 34 -0.91 4.02 7.45
CA TRP A 34 -0.22 2.72 7.52
C TRP A 34 0.70 2.47 6.32
N LEU A 35 0.23 2.77 5.12
CA LEU A 35 0.95 2.53 3.87
C LEU A 35 1.75 3.75 3.42
N GLY A 36 1.57 4.88 4.11
CA GLY A 36 2.28 6.14 3.88
C GLY A 36 3.77 6.06 4.12
N ALA A 37 4.27 5.06 4.86
CA ALA A 37 5.69 4.81 5.01
C ALA A 37 6.39 4.48 3.67
N ASN A 38 5.64 4.00 2.67
CA ASN A 38 6.14 3.76 1.31
C ASN A 38 5.86 4.94 0.36
N ARG A 39 5.50 6.11 0.88
CA ARG A 39 5.34 7.32 0.07
C ARG A 39 6.70 7.95 -0.20
N ASN A 40 6.90 8.29 -1.46
CA ASN A 40 7.88 9.28 -1.84
C ASN A 40 7.34 10.66 -1.40
N TYR A 41 7.46 10.98 -0.12
CA TYR A 41 7.24 12.34 0.35
C TYR A 41 8.57 13.09 0.26
N ASP A 42 8.61 14.10 -0.61
CA ASP A 42 9.28 15.35 -0.28
C ASP A 42 8.53 16.02 0.88
#